data_AF-A0AA46DZ78-F1
#
_entry.id   AF-A0AA46DZ78-F1
#
_cell.length_a   1.000
_cell.length_b   1.000
_cell.length_c   1.000
_cell.angle_alpha   90.00
_cell.angle_beta   90.00
_cell.angle_gamma   90.00
#
_symmetry.space_group_name_H-M   'P 1'
#
loop_
_entity.id
_entity.type
_entity.pdbx_description
1 polymer ?
#
loop_
_entity_poly.entity_id
_entity_poly.type
_entity_poly.pdbx_seq_one_letter_code
_entity_poly.pdbx_strand_id
1 'polypeptide(L)'
;MFKLTNEIKIVINHIPLPWIPKIELYYPDLPQFPIIYINTYVNKQRILACPVAVSYQIEENSCNAIFTVLTNVESNELTNEKIKLELSERIGYSEKISKSDVIECCNGNEQYIALFTDLWEYIQFSYGEFVPYGKFYEEIFSIIRFVAAWQPKTGRQSEMRMLYNFMSAFGEKVVMPKKWSHLEFYAIPNLYDVSNSCFLQFPKFSTLKSAMNKLFDEYFIKNININGIEFKVMEHAWKQNKDSFISNVTDPMFSRGILSEEEKLYAETLVDAFNRHAWRAAYFISAFMNIKNNYSMWTKKFFMDFYKNGNKLKGYSEKVIACFLQQGFLNPEVIPIDTWVKTFYEFPLGINTNTQFFNEFSNLGKLERIIWLSSQSNKTNMKTFFDILWCQRYGTIGNGELRGINPIACYSCQLKNSCVGVAKKRFTNVKLLNNSSNSEENLSAIFEYNPEITYICILYNGVPKKCYVRKKGIATLIDEFSGYILTAQNKLSDDLLHKGTITFEEFIFSKNKNHE
;
A
#
# COMPACT_ATOMS: atom_id res chain seq x y z
N MET A 1 -24.50 25.01 -4.74
CA MET A 1 -24.96 23.67 -4.32
C MET A 1 -24.92 22.73 -5.51
N PHE A 2 -24.22 21.61 -5.41
CA PHE A 2 -24.10 20.62 -6.48
C PHE A 2 -25.30 19.67 -6.49
N LYS A 3 -25.73 19.22 -7.66
CA LYS A 3 -26.84 18.27 -7.85
C LYS A 3 -26.47 17.25 -8.92
N LEU A 4 -26.72 15.96 -8.69
CA LEU A 4 -26.64 14.93 -9.73
C LEU A 4 -28.05 14.67 -10.22
N THR A 5 -28.41 15.20 -11.40
CA THR A 5 -29.79 15.16 -11.92
C THR A 5 -30.00 14.07 -12.96
N ASN A 6 -28.92 13.53 -13.54
CA ASN A 6 -28.98 12.61 -14.66
C ASN A 6 -28.51 11.21 -14.22
N GLU A 7 -29.19 10.17 -14.69
CA GLU A 7 -28.80 8.76 -14.54
C GLU A 7 -28.42 8.23 -15.93
N ILE A 8 -27.16 7.82 -16.10
CA ILE A 8 -26.63 7.32 -17.38
C ILE A 8 -26.05 5.92 -17.22
N LYS A 9 -25.87 5.22 -18.36
CA LYS A 9 -25.20 3.93 -18.43
C LYS A 9 -23.83 4.07 -19.08
N ILE A 10 -22.81 3.53 -18.44
CA ILE A 10 -21.45 3.48 -18.96
C ILE A 10 -21.01 2.01 -18.99
N VAL A 11 -20.50 1.55 -20.12
CA VAL A 11 -20.05 0.16 -20.29
C VAL A 11 -18.55 0.12 -20.44
N ILE A 12 -17.90 -0.71 -19.62
CA ILE A 12 -16.48 -1.09 -19.78
C ILE A 12 -16.45 -2.54 -20.24
N ASN A 13 -15.92 -2.77 -21.44
CA ASN A 13 -15.94 -4.08 -22.08
C ASN A 13 -14.71 -4.91 -21.72
N HIS A 14 -14.84 -6.24 -21.84
CA HIS A 14 -13.74 -7.21 -21.75
C HIS A 14 -12.91 -7.14 -20.46
N ILE A 15 -13.59 -6.99 -19.32
CA ILE A 15 -12.97 -7.08 -18.00
C ILE A 15 -12.74 -8.56 -17.66
N PRO A 16 -11.56 -8.97 -17.16
CA PRO A 16 -11.33 -10.33 -16.71
C PRO A 16 -12.34 -10.77 -15.64
N LEU A 17 -12.92 -11.96 -15.76
CA LEU A 17 -13.91 -12.49 -14.80
C LEU A 17 -13.46 -12.39 -13.33
N PRO A 18 -12.18 -12.66 -12.98
CA PRO A 18 -11.74 -12.55 -11.58
C PRO A 18 -11.83 -11.13 -10.99
N TRP A 19 -12.03 -10.09 -11.80
CA TRP A 19 -12.16 -8.71 -11.32
C TRP A 19 -13.56 -8.39 -10.78
N ILE A 20 -14.59 -9.16 -11.12
CA ILE A 20 -15.97 -8.94 -10.65
C ILE A 20 -16.06 -8.70 -9.13
N PRO A 21 -15.53 -9.58 -8.25
CA PRO A 21 -15.59 -9.37 -6.80
C PRO A 21 -14.66 -8.25 -6.30
N LYS A 22 -13.83 -7.66 -7.16
CA LYS A 22 -12.82 -6.66 -6.82
C LYS A 22 -13.23 -5.24 -7.20
N ILE A 23 -14.27 -5.07 -8.01
CA ILE A 23 -14.85 -3.77 -8.34
C ILE A 23 -15.84 -3.41 -7.24
N GLU A 24 -15.39 -2.59 -6.29
CA GLU A 24 -16.18 -2.15 -5.15
C GLU A 24 -16.71 -0.73 -5.38
N LEU A 25 -18.03 -0.56 -5.35
CA LEU A 25 -18.67 0.77 -5.37
C LEU A 25 -18.86 1.35 -3.96
N TYR A 26 -18.94 0.48 -2.96
CA TYR A 26 -19.20 0.81 -1.57
C TYR A 26 -18.32 -0.04 -0.66
N TYR A 27 -17.99 0.49 0.51
CA TYR A 27 -17.36 -0.30 1.56
C TYR A 27 -18.43 -0.84 2.51
N PRO A 28 -18.41 -2.13 2.92
CA PRO A 28 -19.48 -2.72 3.73
C PRO A 28 -19.79 -1.99 5.04
N ASP A 29 -18.77 -1.46 5.73
CA ASP A 29 -18.96 -0.69 6.97
C ASP A 29 -19.38 0.78 6.74
N LEU A 30 -19.50 1.19 5.47
CA LEU A 30 -19.90 2.54 5.07
C LEU A 30 -20.77 2.49 3.79
N PRO A 31 -21.93 1.82 3.83
CA PRO A 31 -22.70 1.47 2.64
C PRO A 31 -23.38 2.66 1.96
N GLN A 32 -23.52 3.80 2.64
CA GLN A 32 -24.13 5.02 2.10
C GLN A 32 -23.14 5.95 1.40
N PHE A 33 -21.83 5.66 1.47
CA PHE A 33 -20.77 6.50 0.91
C PHE A 33 -20.14 5.79 -0.31
N PRO A 34 -20.44 6.24 -1.54
CA PRO A 34 -19.78 5.73 -2.73
C PRO A 34 -18.27 5.99 -2.70
N ILE A 35 -17.46 4.97 -2.94
CA ILE A 35 -15.99 5.10 -2.87
C ILE A 35 -15.35 5.47 -4.20
N ILE A 36 -16.06 5.29 -5.32
CA ILE A 36 -15.62 5.76 -6.64
C ILE A 36 -16.01 7.23 -6.81
N TYR A 37 -15.00 8.09 -6.86
CA TYR A 37 -15.15 9.54 -6.94
C TYR A 37 -14.66 10.10 -8.29
N ILE A 38 -15.55 10.74 -9.02
CA ILE A 38 -15.25 11.43 -10.28
C ILE A 38 -15.59 12.91 -10.14
N ASN A 39 -14.57 13.76 -10.16
CA ASN A 39 -14.67 15.22 -10.22
C ASN A 39 -13.66 15.76 -11.24
N THR A 40 -14.11 16.05 -12.45
CA THR A 40 -13.26 16.41 -13.58
C THR A 40 -13.87 17.57 -14.37
N TYR A 41 -13.23 17.94 -15.48
CA TYR A 41 -13.69 18.98 -16.37
C TYR A 41 -13.68 18.55 -17.83
N VAL A 42 -14.65 19.05 -18.58
CA VAL A 42 -14.70 19.00 -20.04
C VAL A 42 -15.13 20.37 -20.51
N ASN A 43 -14.37 21.01 -21.41
CA ASN A 43 -14.68 22.33 -21.95
C ASN A 43 -15.05 23.37 -20.86
N LYS A 44 -14.31 23.38 -19.74
CA LYS A 44 -14.54 24.22 -18.54
C LYS A 44 -15.86 23.94 -17.78
N GLN A 45 -16.67 22.99 -18.20
CA GLN A 45 -17.81 22.49 -17.44
C GLN A 45 -17.34 21.41 -16.47
N ARG A 46 -17.69 21.55 -15.19
CA ARG A 46 -17.41 20.54 -14.16
C ARG A 46 -18.31 19.33 -14.37
N ILE A 47 -17.70 18.15 -14.40
CA ILE A 47 -18.37 16.86 -14.33
C ILE A 47 -18.13 16.26 -12.94
N LEU A 48 -19.20 16.15 -12.17
CA LEU A 48 -19.31 15.30 -11.00
C LEU A 48 -20.07 14.05 -11.41
N ALA A 49 -19.50 12.89 -11.12
CA ALA A 49 -20.13 11.61 -11.41
C ALA A 49 -19.91 10.61 -10.29
N CYS A 50 -20.94 9.80 -10.03
CA CYS A 50 -20.98 8.82 -8.96
C CYS A 50 -21.59 7.51 -9.49
N PRO A 51 -20.80 6.47 -9.73
CA PRO A 51 -21.32 5.14 -10.04
C PRO A 51 -22.05 4.58 -8.82
N VAL A 52 -23.33 4.21 -8.99
CA VAL A 52 -24.20 3.75 -7.89
C VAL A 52 -24.57 2.28 -7.97
N ALA A 53 -24.45 1.67 -9.15
CA ALA A 53 -24.66 0.24 -9.35
C ALA A 53 -23.80 -0.27 -10.51
N VAL A 54 -23.42 -1.54 -10.46
CA VAL A 54 -22.74 -2.25 -11.55
C VAL A 54 -23.43 -3.59 -11.78
N SER A 55 -23.63 -3.94 -13.05
CA SER A 55 -24.13 -5.25 -13.49
C SER A 55 -23.16 -5.83 -14.50
N TYR A 56 -23.02 -7.16 -14.56
CA TYR A 56 -22.06 -7.83 -15.41
C TYR A 56 -22.75 -8.69 -16.46
N GLN A 57 -22.40 -8.49 -17.72
CA GLN A 57 -22.72 -9.41 -18.80
C GLN A 57 -21.54 -10.34 -19.01
N ILE A 58 -21.72 -11.62 -18.67
CA ILE A 58 -20.67 -12.64 -18.72
C ILE A 58 -20.46 -13.10 -20.17
N GLU A 59 -19.20 -13.16 -20.58
CA GLU A 59 -18.70 -13.80 -21.79
C GLU A 59 -17.84 -15.02 -21.38
N GLU A 60 -17.20 -15.69 -22.34
CA GLU A 60 -16.45 -16.93 -22.06
C GLU A 60 -15.33 -16.76 -21.02
N ASN A 61 -14.41 -15.82 -21.26
CA ASN A 61 -13.25 -15.56 -20.38
C ASN A 61 -13.22 -14.12 -19.84
N SER A 62 -14.28 -13.34 -20.09
CA SER A 62 -14.35 -11.92 -19.71
C SER A 62 -15.78 -11.50 -19.42
N CYS A 63 -16.00 -10.24 -19.06
CA CYS A 63 -17.33 -9.67 -18.88
C CYS A 63 -17.37 -8.19 -19.27
N ASN A 64 -18.56 -7.72 -19.63
CA ASN A 64 -18.85 -6.30 -19.81
C ASN A 64 -19.49 -5.77 -18.53
N ALA A 65 -18.83 -4.80 -17.88
CA ALA A 65 -19.34 -4.14 -16.68
C ALA A 65 -20.17 -2.92 -17.08
N ILE A 66 -21.47 -2.99 -16.78
CA ILE A 66 -22.46 -1.96 -17.09
C ILE A 66 -22.73 -1.17 -15.81
N PHE A 67 -22.18 0.03 -15.73
CA PHE A 67 -22.33 0.93 -14.60
C PHE A 67 -23.54 1.85 -14.77
N THR A 68 -24.30 1.99 -13.69
CA THR A 68 -25.30 3.05 -13.53
C THR A 68 -24.62 4.22 -12.83
N VAL A 69 -24.52 5.36 -13.51
CA VAL A 69 -23.78 6.53 -13.04
C VAL A 69 -24.71 7.72 -12.89
N LEU A 70 -24.68 8.36 -11.72
CA LEU A 70 -25.35 9.63 -11.48
C LEU A 70 -24.40 10.77 -11.82
N THR A 71 -24.87 11.79 -12.54
CA THR A 71 -24.03 12.93 -12.91
C THR A 71 -24.80 14.26 -12.97
N ASN A 72 -24.08 15.37 -12.84
CA ASN A 72 -24.62 16.74 -12.95
C ASN A 72 -24.74 17.24 -14.39
N VAL A 73 -24.18 16.52 -15.38
CA VAL A 73 -24.22 16.92 -16.80
C VAL A 73 -25.18 16.03 -17.58
N GLU A 74 -25.77 16.57 -18.64
CA GLU A 74 -26.61 15.79 -19.55
C GLU A 74 -25.77 14.76 -20.33
N SER A 75 -26.40 13.66 -20.73
CA SER A 75 -25.73 12.63 -21.51
C SER A 75 -25.48 13.11 -22.93
N ASN A 76 -24.20 13.19 -23.31
CA ASN A 76 -23.76 13.33 -24.69
C ASN A 76 -22.45 12.53 -24.88
N GLU A 77 -22.04 12.34 -26.13
CA GLU A 77 -20.87 11.56 -26.49
C GLU A 77 -19.61 12.01 -25.73
N LEU A 78 -19.30 13.31 -25.75
CA LEU A 78 -18.10 13.86 -25.13
C LEU A 78 -18.07 13.66 -23.60
N THR A 79 -19.18 13.93 -22.91
CA THR A 79 -19.26 13.75 -21.46
C THR A 79 -19.28 12.27 -21.07
N ASN A 80 -19.97 11.43 -21.83
CA ASN A 80 -20.03 9.99 -21.57
C ASN A 80 -18.65 9.35 -21.74
N GLU A 81 -17.91 9.71 -22.80
CA GLU A 81 -16.55 9.24 -23.01
C GLU A 81 -15.61 9.74 -21.91
N LYS A 82 -15.73 11.00 -21.47
CA LYS A 82 -14.92 11.46 -20.32
C LYS A 82 -15.23 10.69 -19.04
N ILE A 83 -16.51 10.45 -18.72
CA ILE A 83 -16.90 9.66 -17.54
C ILE A 83 -16.40 8.22 -17.67
N LYS A 84 -16.48 7.62 -18.86
CA LYS A 84 -15.97 6.28 -19.15
C LYS A 84 -14.46 6.19 -18.93
N LEU A 85 -13.69 7.17 -19.41
CA LEU A 85 -12.25 7.24 -19.19
C LEU A 85 -11.93 7.34 -17.70
N GLU A 86 -12.54 8.28 -16.97
CA GLU A 86 -12.32 8.40 -15.52
C GLU A 86 -12.73 7.11 -14.79
N LEU A 87 -13.85 6.49 -15.15
CA LEU A 87 -14.28 5.24 -14.54
C LEU A 87 -13.30 4.10 -14.80
N SER A 88 -12.73 4.04 -16.01
CA SER A 88 -11.70 3.07 -16.41
C SER A 88 -10.43 3.25 -15.56
N GLU A 89 -10.04 4.49 -15.28
CA GLU A 89 -8.96 4.79 -14.34
C GLU A 89 -9.28 4.29 -12.92
N ARG A 90 -10.48 4.62 -12.40
CA ARG A 90 -10.87 4.31 -11.01
C ARG A 90 -10.94 2.81 -10.72
N ILE A 91 -11.24 1.99 -11.73
CA ILE A 91 -11.25 0.52 -11.60
C ILE A 91 -9.93 -0.13 -12.02
N GLY A 92 -8.94 0.66 -12.47
CA GLY A 92 -7.64 0.18 -12.92
C GLY A 92 -7.67 -0.58 -14.26
N TYR A 93 -8.61 -0.24 -15.14
CA TYR A 93 -8.70 -0.83 -16.47
C TYR A 93 -7.77 -0.16 -17.49
N SER A 94 -7.52 1.15 -17.35
CA SER A 94 -6.77 1.95 -18.34
C SER A 94 -5.33 1.49 -18.55
N GLU A 95 -4.59 1.25 -17.46
CA GLU A 95 -3.15 0.97 -17.48
C GLU A 95 -2.84 -0.44 -16.93
N LYS A 96 -3.80 -1.36 -17.11
CA LYS A 96 -3.76 -2.73 -16.59
C LYS A 96 -2.42 -3.41 -16.88
N ILE A 97 -1.93 -4.19 -15.92
CA ILE A 97 -0.59 -4.80 -15.95
C ILE A 97 -0.71 -6.20 -16.54
N SER A 98 0.13 -6.50 -17.53
CA SER A 98 0.34 -7.83 -18.10
C SER A 98 1.65 -8.44 -17.61
N LYS A 99 1.92 -9.71 -17.96
CA LYS A 99 3.20 -10.38 -17.65
C LYS A 99 4.40 -9.62 -18.23
N SER A 100 4.28 -9.12 -19.47
CA SER A 100 5.38 -8.43 -20.14
C SER A 100 5.75 -7.13 -19.42
N ASP A 101 4.77 -6.37 -18.95
CA ASP A 101 5.02 -5.16 -18.15
C ASP A 101 5.89 -5.47 -16.92
N VAL A 102 5.63 -6.59 -16.22
CA VAL A 102 6.38 -6.98 -15.01
C VAL A 102 7.81 -7.41 -15.36
N ILE A 103 7.99 -8.13 -16.46
CA ILE A 103 9.31 -8.54 -16.94
C ILE A 103 10.13 -7.31 -17.34
N GLU A 104 9.52 -6.35 -18.04
CA GLU A 104 10.18 -5.09 -18.43
C GLU A 104 10.66 -4.28 -17.20
N CYS A 105 9.90 -4.30 -16.09
CA CYS A 105 10.33 -3.67 -14.83
C CYS A 105 11.71 -4.16 -14.37
N CYS A 106 12.11 -5.40 -14.70
CA CYS A 106 13.36 -6.02 -14.27
C CYS A 106 14.61 -5.54 -15.03
N ASN A 107 14.46 -4.66 -16.03
CA ASN A 107 15.57 -4.09 -16.81
C ASN A 107 16.56 -5.13 -17.39
N GLY A 108 16.05 -6.30 -17.80
CA GLY A 108 16.87 -7.38 -18.36
C GLY A 108 17.65 -8.23 -17.34
N ASN A 109 17.41 -8.06 -16.04
CA ASN A 109 18.05 -8.91 -15.03
C ASN A 109 17.36 -10.29 -14.95
N GLU A 110 18.02 -11.30 -15.50
CA GLU A 110 17.51 -12.68 -15.62
C GLU A 110 17.06 -13.30 -14.29
N GLN A 111 17.72 -12.98 -13.16
CA GLN A 111 17.35 -13.54 -11.86
C GLN A 111 16.00 -12.99 -11.38
N TYR A 112 15.76 -11.70 -11.57
CA TYR A 112 14.48 -11.09 -11.22
C TYR A 112 13.39 -11.49 -12.21
N ILE A 113 13.72 -11.58 -13.50
CA ILE A 113 12.80 -12.06 -14.54
C ILE A 113 12.28 -13.45 -14.19
N ALA A 114 13.17 -14.38 -13.81
CA ALA A 114 12.78 -15.73 -13.41
C ALA A 114 11.81 -15.72 -12.22
N LEU A 115 12.13 -14.96 -11.16
CA LEU A 115 11.27 -14.87 -9.97
C LEU A 115 9.89 -14.29 -10.29
N PHE A 116 9.84 -13.19 -11.03
CA PHE A 116 8.56 -12.56 -11.37
C PHE A 116 7.76 -13.37 -12.38
N THR A 117 8.42 -14.16 -13.24
CA THR A 117 7.78 -15.11 -14.14
C THR A 117 7.05 -16.20 -13.36
N ASP A 118 7.72 -16.82 -12.39
CA ASP A 118 7.10 -17.84 -11.53
C ASP A 118 5.99 -17.24 -10.66
N LEU A 119 6.23 -16.06 -10.07
CA LEU A 119 5.23 -15.37 -9.25
C LEU A 119 3.97 -15.00 -10.06
N TRP A 120 4.14 -14.65 -11.34
CA TRP A 120 3.03 -14.27 -12.20
C TRP A 120 2.02 -15.41 -12.38
N GLU A 121 2.43 -16.68 -12.38
CA GLU A 121 1.51 -17.81 -12.54
C GLU A 121 0.42 -17.82 -11.45
N TYR A 122 0.81 -17.52 -10.21
CA TYR A 122 -0.11 -17.40 -9.07
C TYR A 122 -1.05 -16.20 -9.19
N ILE A 123 -0.52 -15.09 -9.69
CA ILE A 123 -1.27 -13.85 -9.91
C ILE A 123 -2.28 -14.02 -11.02
N GLN A 124 -1.86 -14.56 -12.16
CA GLN A 124 -2.70 -14.81 -13.31
C GLN A 124 -3.87 -15.73 -12.95
N PHE A 125 -3.64 -16.76 -12.14
CA PHE A 125 -4.72 -17.62 -11.65
C PHE A 125 -5.81 -16.84 -10.88
N SER A 126 -5.44 -15.80 -10.13
CA SER A 126 -6.36 -15.07 -9.24
C SER A 126 -6.92 -13.77 -9.83
N TYR A 127 -6.28 -13.22 -10.86
CA TYR A 127 -6.62 -11.94 -11.46
C TYR A 127 -6.94 -12.03 -12.96
N GLY A 128 -6.59 -13.13 -13.62
CA GLY A 128 -6.65 -13.28 -15.07
C GLY A 128 -5.38 -12.78 -15.75
N GLU A 129 -5.41 -12.63 -17.07
CA GLU A 129 -4.26 -12.18 -17.88
C GLU A 129 -3.77 -10.78 -17.54
N PHE A 130 -4.59 -9.99 -16.85
CA PHE A 130 -4.27 -8.63 -16.46
C PHE A 130 -4.59 -8.36 -14.99
N VAL A 131 -3.80 -7.49 -14.39
CA VAL A 131 -4.00 -6.96 -13.03
C VAL A 131 -4.46 -5.50 -13.10
N PRO A 132 -5.43 -5.06 -12.26
CA PRO A 132 -5.87 -3.67 -12.26
C PRO A 132 -4.76 -2.69 -11.91
N TYR A 133 -4.59 -1.66 -12.73
CA TYR A 133 -3.69 -0.53 -12.51
C TYR A 133 -4.17 0.71 -13.30
N GLY A 134 -3.98 1.89 -12.71
CA GLY A 134 -4.46 3.16 -13.23
C GLY A 134 -4.57 4.20 -12.14
N LYS A 135 -5.15 5.35 -12.48
CA LYS A 135 -5.44 6.43 -11.54
C LYS A 135 -6.68 6.08 -10.71
N PHE A 136 -6.49 5.25 -9.70
CA PHE A 136 -7.56 4.76 -8.83
C PHE A 136 -8.36 5.86 -8.12
N TYR A 137 -7.79 7.06 -7.96
CA TYR A 137 -8.41 8.17 -7.24
C TYR A 137 -8.15 9.51 -7.94
N GLU A 138 -9.07 10.47 -7.80
CA GLU A 138 -8.80 11.87 -8.15
C GLU A 138 -7.71 12.44 -7.22
N GLU A 139 -6.91 13.38 -7.71
CA GLU A 139 -5.70 13.88 -7.07
C GLU A 139 -5.93 14.39 -5.64
N ILE A 140 -6.85 15.34 -5.44
CA ILE A 140 -7.10 15.91 -4.10
C ILE A 140 -7.75 14.88 -3.19
N PHE A 141 -8.70 14.12 -3.73
CA PHE A 141 -9.33 13.00 -3.03
C PHE A 141 -8.31 11.95 -2.56
N SER A 142 -7.31 11.65 -3.39
CA SER A 142 -6.27 10.67 -3.10
C SER A 142 -5.40 11.10 -1.92
N ILE A 143 -5.07 12.39 -1.80
CA ILE A 143 -4.28 12.91 -0.67
C ILE A 143 -5.04 12.65 0.63
N ILE A 144 -6.34 12.98 0.68
CA ILE A 144 -7.20 12.77 1.86
C ILE A 144 -7.23 11.28 2.22
N ARG A 145 -7.50 10.43 1.21
CA ARG A 145 -7.58 8.97 1.40
C ARG A 145 -6.28 8.39 1.93
N PHE A 146 -5.13 8.77 1.38
CA PHE A 146 -3.85 8.17 1.79
C PHE A 146 -3.31 8.71 3.10
N VAL A 147 -3.68 9.95 3.48
CA VAL A 147 -3.49 10.42 4.86
C VAL A 147 -4.31 9.56 5.83
N ALA A 148 -5.57 9.23 5.49
CA ALA A 148 -6.39 8.30 6.27
C ALA A 148 -5.82 6.86 6.30
N ALA A 149 -5.14 6.42 5.23
CA ALA A 149 -4.51 5.11 5.16
C ALA A 149 -3.18 5.01 5.95
N TRP A 150 -2.70 6.11 6.54
CA TRP A 150 -1.48 6.12 7.33
C TRP A 150 -1.72 5.58 8.75
N GLN A 151 -1.21 4.37 9.02
CA GLN A 151 -1.30 3.65 10.30
C GLN A 151 -2.72 3.62 10.92
N PRO A 152 -3.77 3.23 10.17
CA PRO A 152 -5.13 3.15 10.70
C PRO A 152 -5.26 2.01 11.72
N LYS A 153 -5.90 2.28 12.87
CA LYS A 153 -6.03 1.31 13.98
C LYS A 153 -6.72 0.01 13.57
N THR A 154 -7.80 0.09 12.79
CA THR A 154 -8.56 -1.09 12.30
C THR A 154 -8.41 -1.31 10.80
N GLY A 155 -7.26 -0.93 10.23
CA GLY A 155 -7.01 -1.11 8.80
C GLY A 155 -7.97 -0.31 7.91
N ARG A 156 -8.46 -0.94 6.84
CA ARG A 156 -9.31 -0.32 5.81
C ARG A 156 -10.61 0.27 6.37
N GLN A 157 -11.16 -0.29 7.44
CA GLN A 157 -12.36 0.24 8.08
C GLN A 157 -12.13 1.64 8.66
N SER A 158 -11.04 1.81 9.42
CA SER A 158 -10.66 3.11 9.97
C SER A 158 -10.29 4.11 8.86
N GLU A 159 -9.62 3.65 7.79
CA GLU A 159 -9.31 4.47 6.61
C GLU A 159 -10.58 5.05 5.97
N MET A 160 -11.57 4.21 5.64
CA MET A 160 -12.80 4.64 4.98
C MET A 160 -13.63 5.59 5.86
N ARG A 161 -13.67 5.36 7.18
CA ARG A 161 -14.36 6.27 8.12
C ARG A 161 -13.71 7.64 8.18
N MET A 162 -12.38 7.72 8.24
CA MET A 162 -11.67 9.01 8.24
C MET A 162 -11.85 9.76 6.91
N LEU A 163 -11.81 9.04 5.79
CA LEU A 163 -12.11 9.62 4.47
C LEU A 163 -13.51 10.24 4.46
N TYR A 164 -14.53 9.50 4.91
CA TYR A 164 -15.89 10.02 5.02
C TYR A 164 -16.00 11.21 5.99
N ASN A 165 -15.37 11.13 7.16
CA ASN A 165 -15.40 12.24 8.13
C ASN A 165 -14.82 13.52 7.52
N PHE A 166 -13.72 13.41 6.77
CA PHE A 166 -13.15 14.55 6.06
C PHE A 166 -14.12 15.08 5.00
N MET A 167 -14.61 14.18 4.13
CA MET A 167 -15.49 14.56 3.01
C MET A 167 -16.80 15.20 3.49
N SER A 168 -17.37 14.71 4.59
CA SER A 168 -18.61 15.27 5.18
C SER A 168 -18.38 16.60 5.91
N ALA A 169 -17.25 16.75 6.60
CA ALA A 169 -16.90 17.99 7.30
C ALA A 169 -16.58 19.13 6.31
N PHE A 170 -15.76 18.85 5.29
CA PHE A 170 -15.15 19.89 4.45
C PHE A 170 -15.63 19.90 3.01
N GLY A 171 -16.38 18.89 2.58
CA GLY A 171 -16.99 18.84 1.26
C GLY A 171 -18.41 19.42 1.24
N GLU A 172 -18.81 19.86 0.07
CA GLU A 172 -20.16 20.35 -0.21
C GLU A 172 -21.07 19.16 -0.50
N LYS A 173 -22.11 18.95 0.32
CA LYS A 173 -23.05 17.84 0.12
C LYS A 173 -23.75 17.99 -1.23
N VAL A 174 -23.66 16.94 -2.03
CA VAL A 174 -24.26 16.88 -3.36
C VAL A 174 -25.68 16.35 -3.21
N VAL A 175 -26.64 17.02 -3.86
CA VAL A 175 -28.03 16.58 -3.86
C VAL A 175 -28.19 15.40 -4.82
N MET A 176 -28.62 14.27 -4.27
CA MET A 176 -28.90 13.04 -5.01
C MET A 176 -30.36 13.04 -5.53
N PRO A 177 -30.67 12.34 -6.63
CA PRO A 177 -32.05 12.09 -7.05
C PRO A 177 -32.84 11.35 -5.95
N LYS A 178 -34.17 11.51 -5.92
CA LYS A 178 -35.05 10.89 -4.91
C LYS A 178 -34.84 9.38 -4.78
N LYS A 179 -34.63 8.68 -5.90
CA LYS A 179 -34.34 7.22 -5.94
C LYS A 179 -33.08 6.84 -5.15
N TRP A 180 -32.10 7.74 -5.09
CA TRP A 180 -30.77 7.54 -4.51
C TRP A 180 -30.52 8.46 -3.30
N SER A 181 -31.57 9.00 -2.68
CA SER A 181 -31.46 9.99 -1.59
C SER A 181 -30.88 9.44 -0.29
N HIS A 182 -30.73 8.12 -0.18
CA HIS A 182 -30.08 7.44 0.94
C HIS A 182 -28.54 7.48 0.86
N LEU A 183 -27.98 7.90 -0.28
CA LEU A 183 -26.54 8.02 -0.48
C LEU A 183 -26.04 9.40 -0.05
N GLU A 184 -24.81 9.43 0.45
CA GLU A 184 -24.11 10.64 0.82
C GLU A 184 -22.88 10.83 -0.06
N PHE A 185 -22.90 11.91 -0.85
CA PHE A 185 -21.82 12.26 -1.77
C PHE A 185 -21.43 13.72 -1.53
N TYR A 186 -20.13 14.01 -1.53
CA TYR A 186 -19.60 15.32 -1.18
C TYR A 186 -18.59 15.76 -2.22
N ALA A 187 -18.70 17.00 -2.69
CA ALA A 187 -17.76 17.58 -3.64
C ALA A 187 -16.71 18.42 -2.91
N ILE A 188 -15.44 18.20 -3.26
CA ILE A 188 -14.29 19.02 -2.86
C ILE A 188 -13.64 19.63 -4.12
N PRO A 189 -12.83 20.69 -4.00
CA PRO A 189 -12.03 21.18 -5.13
C PRO A 189 -11.17 20.07 -5.71
N ASN A 190 -11.04 20.00 -7.04
CA ASN A 190 -10.07 19.13 -7.69
C ASN A 190 -8.77 19.88 -8.01
N LEU A 191 -7.80 19.20 -8.63
CA LEU A 191 -6.52 19.82 -8.97
C LEU A 191 -6.68 21.09 -9.84
N TYR A 192 -7.62 21.11 -10.80
CA TYR A 192 -7.88 22.29 -11.63
C TYR A 192 -8.34 23.49 -10.80
N ASP A 193 -9.25 23.29 -9.85
CA ASP A 193 -9.70 24.35 -8.94
C ASP A 193 -8.54 24.91 -8.11
N VAL A 194 -7.70 24.02 -7.56
CA VAL A 194 -6.56 24.39 -6.72
C VAL A 194 -5.52 25.16 -7.52
N SER A 195 -5.16 24.70 -8.73
CA SER A 195 -4.20 25.37 -9.60
C SER A 195 -4.65 26.77 -10.03
N ASN A 196 -5.96 26.96 -10.24
CA ASN A 196 -6.53 28.27 -10.59
C ASN A 196 -6.91 29.11 -9.35
N SER A 197 -6.64 28.62 -8.14
CA SER A 197 -7.07 29.25 -6.88
C SER A 197 -8.57 29.58 -6.81
N CYS A 198 -9.41 28.78 -7.46
CA CYS A 198 -10.85 29.00 -7.54
C CYS A 198 -11.61 28.13 -6.52
N PHE A 199 -12.05 28.73 -5.41
CA PHE A 199 -12.76 28.03 -4.33
C PHE A 199 -14.20 28.50 -4.13
N LEU A 200 -14.73 29.33 -5.05
CA LEU A 200 -16.06 29.95 -4.92
C LEU A 200 -17.20 28.94 -4.73
N GLN A 201 -17.07 27.74 -5.30
CA GLN A 201 -18.07 26.67 -5.18
C GLN A 201 -17.89 25.81 -3.92
N PHE A 202 -16.86 26.06 -3.10
CA PHE A 202 -16.46 25.22 -1.97
C PHE A 202 -16.20 26.06 -0.71
N PRO A 203 -17.21 26.79 -0.19
CA PRO A 203 -17.05 27.66 0.97
C PRO A 203 -16.45 26.94 2.19
N LYS A 204 -16.88 25.70 2.50
CA LYS A 204 -16.30 24.94 3.63
C LYS A 204 -14.80 24.68 3.43
N PHE A 205 -14.42 24.23 2.25
CA PHE A 205 -13.02 23.97 1.94
C PHE A 205 -12.21 25.27 1.89
N SER A 206 -12.82 26.40 1.50
CA SER A 206 -12.18 27.72 1.53
C SER A 206 -11.84 28.15 2.96
N THR A 207 -12.76 27.98 3.91
CA THR A 207 -12.49 28.22 5.34
C THR A 207 -11.38 27.30 5.86
N LEU A 208 -11.45 26.00 5.55
CA LEU A 208 -10.39 25.05 5.90
C LEU A 208 -9.03 25.52 5.37
N LYS A 209 -8.96 25.88 4.08
CA LYS A 209 -7.74 26.37 3.44
C LYS A 209 -7.19 27.62 4.14
N SER A 210 -8.04 28.55 4.56
CA SER A 210 -7.60 29.73 5.32
C SER A 210 -6.93 29.32 6.63
N ALA A 211 -7.56 28.45 7.41
CA ALA A 211 -6.99 27.93 8.65
C ALA A 211 -5.66 27.18 8.41
N MET A 212 -5.61 26.34 7.37
CA MET A 212 -4.40 25.59 7.01
C MET A 212 -3.25 26.51 6.59
N ASN A 213 -3.51 27.59 5.84
CA ASN A 213 -2.47 28.55 5.46
C ASN A 213 -1.82 29.16 6.71
N LYS A 214 -2.63 29.59 7.67
CA LYS A 214 -2.14 30.18 8.93
C LYS A 214 -1.34 29.17 9.76
N LEU A 215 -1.81 27.93 9.86
CA LEU A 215 -1.07 26.85 10.50
C LEU A 215 0.26 26.56 9.79
N PHE A 216 0.25 26.57 8.46
CA PHE A 216 1.43 26.32 7.66
C PHE A 216 2.48 27.41 7.85
N ASP A 217 2.06 28.68 7.78
CA ASP A 217 2.96 29.82 7.96
C ASP A 217 3.54 29.91 9.38
N GLU A 218 2.75 29.56 10.41
CA GLU A 218 3.20 29.60 11.81
C GLU A 218 4.13 28.43 12.18
N TYR A 219 3.84 27.21 11.71
CA TYR A 219 4.53 26.00 12.18
C TYR A 219 5.50 25.36 11.19
N PHE A 220 5.38 25.64 9.89
CA PHE A 220 6.25 25.07 8.85
C PHE A 220 7.29 26.11 8.41
N ILE A 221 8.13 26.51 9.36
CA ILE A 221 9.05 27.65 9.21
C ILE A 221 10.46 27.26 8.75
N LYS A 222 10.83 25.98 8.82
CA LYS A 222 12.16 25.52 8.43
C LYS A 222 12.16 25.14 6.95
N ASN A 223 13.12 25.63 6.18
CA ASN A 223 13.26 25.26 4.78
C ASN A 223 14.23 24.10 4.60
N ILE A 224 13.83 23.11 3.80
CA ILE A 224 14.67 22.02 3.33
C ILE A 224 14.63 22.04 1.81
N ASN A 225 15.79 22.26 1.18
CA ASN A 225 15.92 22.17 -0.27
C ASN A 225 16.25 20.73 -0.68
N ILE A 226 15.49 20.19 -1.64
CA ILE A 226 15.77 18.91 -2.28
C ILE A 226 15.82 19.20 -3.78
N ASN A 227 17.00 19.13 -4.39
CA ASN A 227 17.22 19.30 -5.82
C ASN A 227 16.50 20.53 -6.44
N GLY A 228 16.53 21.66 -5.74
CA GLY A 228 15.91 22.91 -6.21
C GLY A 228 14.45 23.12 -5.80
N ILE A 229 13.77 22.12 -5.25
CA ILE A 229 12.44 22.27 -4.65
C ILE A 229 12.58 22.55 -3.15
N GLU A 230 11.99 23.65 -2.70
CA GLU A 230 11.98 24.04 -1.30
C GLU A 230 10.75 23.46 -0.58
N PHE A 231 10.99 22.74 0.52
CA PHE A 231 9.96 22.25 1.41
C PHE A 231 10.01 23.02 2.72
N LYS A 232 8.90 23.69 3.05
CA LYS A 232 8.65 24.24 4.38
C LYS A 232 8.26 23.12 5.33
N VAL A 233 9.04 22.87 6.37
CA VAL A 233 8.88 21.76 7.32
C VAL A 233 8.75 22.28 8.74
N MET A 234 8.20 21.43 9.61
CA MET A 234 8.06 21.77 11.01
C MET A 234 9.41 21.69 11.74
N GLU A 235 9.68 22.61 12.66
CA GLU A 235 10.84 22.48 13.54
C GLU A 235 10.66 21.31 14.52
N HIS A 236 9.47 21.24 15.12
CA HIS A 236 9.02 20.17 16.00
C HIS A 236 7.67 19.64 15.54
N ALA A 237 7.50 18.32 15.53
CA ALA A 237 6.19 17.73 15.27
C ALA A 237 5.22 18.06 16.42
N TRP A 238 3.95 18.28 16.10
CA TRP A 238 2.90 18.43 17.10
C TRP A 238 2.82 17.19 18.00
N LYS A 239 2.19 17.29 19.16
CA LYS A 239 1.79 16.09 19.91
C LYS A 239 0.68 15.38 19.13
N GLN A 240 0.64 14.05 19.20
CA GLN A 240 -0.25 13.26 18.35
C GLN A 240 -1.74 13.44 18.68
N ASN A 241 -2.10 13.57 19.96
CA ASN A 241 -3.50 13.62 20.38
C ASN A 241 -4.11 15.02 20.19
N LYS A 242 -5.43 15.06 20.02
CA LYS A 242 -6.21 16.29 19.80
C LYS A 242 -6.09 17.30 20.95
N ASP A 243 -6.21 16.88 22.20
CA ASP A 243 -6.25 17.83 23.33
C ASP A 243 -4.93 18.61 23.43
N SER A 244 -3.81 17.93 23.20
CA SER A 244 -2.50 18.57 23.10
C SER A 244 -2.36 19.44 21.85
N PHE A 245 -3.04 19.12 20.75
CA PHE A 245 -3.08 20.02 19.60
C PHE A 245 -3.84 21.30 19.95
N ILE A 246 -5.00 21.19 20.62
CA ILE A 246 -5.78 22.35 21.04
C ILE A 246 -4.96 23.27 21.96
N SER A 247 -4.45 22.72 23.06
CA SER A 247 -3.80 23.51 24.10
C SER A 247 -2.48 24.15 23.64
N ASN A 248 -1.76 23.52 22.70
CA ASN A 248 -0.42 23.96 22.27
C ASN A 248 -0.40 24.60 20.88
N VAL A 249 -1.48 24.50 20.09
CA VAL A 249 -1.54 24.99 18.72
C VAL A 249 -2.67 25.99 18.54
N THR A 250 -3.93 25.54 18.61
CA THR A 250 -5.06 26.40 18.23
C THR A 250 -5.42 27.43 19.30
N ASP A 251 -5.36 27.08 20.59
CA ASP A 251 -5.63 28.02 21.68
C ASP A 251 -4.62 29.20 21.70
N PRO A 252 -3.29 28.97 21.60
CA PRO A 252 -2.32 30.07 21.53
C PRO A 252 -2.47 30.94 20.28
N MET A 253 -2.79 30.35 19.12
CA MET A 253 -2.99 31.13 17.89
C MET A 253 -4.28 31.96 17.95
N PHE A 254 -5.36 31.41 18.50
CA PHE A 254 -6.62 32.12 18.69
C PHE A 254 -6.47 33.26 19.71
N SER A 255 -5.80 33.02 20.83
CA SER A 255 -5.55 34.03 21.87
C SER A 255 -4.71 35.21 21.36
N ARG A 256 -3.83 34.97 20.37
CA ARG A 256 -3.05 36.00 19.66
C ARG A 256 -3.81 36.70 18.52
N GLY A 257 -5.05 36.30 18.25
CA GLY A 257 -5.87 36.83 17.14
C GLY A 257 -5.41 36.38 15.75
N ILE A 258 -4.55 35.36 15.66
CA ILE A 258 -4.07 34.82 14.36
C ILE A 258 -5.19 34.03 13.68
N LEU A 259 -5.85 33.14 14.43
CA LEU A 259 -7.02 32.40 13.98
C LEU A 259 -8.30 33.13 14.39
N SER A 260 -9.28 33.20 13.49
CA SER A 260 -10.67 33.50 13.87
C SER A 260 -11.29 32.31 14.61
N GLU A 261 -12.45 32.52 15.22
CA GLU A 261 -13.20 31.44 15.87
C GLU A 261 -13.57 30.33 14.87
N GLU A 262 -13.99 30.71 13.66
CA GLU A 262 -14.33 29.76 12.59
C GLU A 262 -13.10 28.97 12.14
N GLU A 263 -11.96 29.65 11.93
CA GLU A 263 -10.72 28.97 11.51
C GLU A 263 -10.18 28.03 12.60
N LYS A 264 -10.29 28.43 13.87
CA LYS A 264 -9.97 27.57 15.01
C LYS A 264 -10.81 26.29 14.97
N LEU A 265 -12.13 26.42 14.82
CA LEU A 265 -13.03 25.28 14.74
C LEU A 265 -12.67 24.34 13.58
N TYR A 266 -12.35 24.89 12.40
CA TYR A 266 -11.96 24.09 11.24
C TYR A 266 -10.61 23.40 11.41
N ALA A 267 -9.64 24.05 12.03
CA ALA A 267 -8.34 23.45 12.37
C ALA A 267 -8.50 22.25 13.32
N GLU A 268 -9.36 22.37 14.34
CA GLU A 268 -9.63 21.28 15.28
C GLU A 268 -10.45 20.16 14.66
N THR A 269 -11.43 20.51 13.82
CA THR A 269 -12.24 19.56 13.04
C THR A 269 -11.37 18.75 12.08
N LEU A 270 -10.30 19.34 11.53
CA LEU A 270 -9.36 18.64 10.66
C LEU A 270 -8.66 17.49 11.41
N VAL A 271 -8.28 17.75 12.67
CA VAL A 271 -7.69 16.73 13.54
C VAL A 271 -8.72 15.65 13.89
N ASP A 272 -9.98 16.02 14.14
CA ASP A 272 -11.07 15.05 14.35
C ASP A 272 -11.32 14.17 13.14
N ALA A 273 -11.37 14.74 11.94
CA ALA A 273 -11.60 14.03 10.69
C ALA A 273 -10.57 12.91 10.48
N PHE A 274 -9.33 13.14 10.92
CA PHE A 274 -8.25 12.15 10.89
C PHE A 274 -8.09 11.35 12.20
N ASN A 275 -9.21 11.09 12.88
CA ASN A 275 -9.30 10.26 14.08
C ASN A 275 -8.48 10.81 15.25
N ARG A 276 -8.64 12.12 15.50
CA ARG A 276 -8.02 12.86 16.61
C ARG A 276 -6.49 12.78 16.63
N HIS A 277 -5.88 12.68 15.44
CA HIS A 277 -4.43 12.49 15.26
C HIS A 277 -3.78 13.67 14.53
N ALA A 278 -3.14 14.57 15.28
CA ALA A 278 -2.61 15.83 14.74
C ALA A 278 -1.53 15.64 13.66
N TRP A 279 -0.72 14.57 13.70
CA TRP A 279 0.26 14.32 12.62
C TRP A 279 -0.40 14.07 11.26
N ARG A 280 -1.57 13.41 11.22
CA ARG A 280 -2.28 13.20 9.96
C ARG A 280 -2.79 14.53 9.39
N ALA A 281 -3.29 15.41 10.26
CA ALA A 281 -3.62 16.77 9.85
C ALA A 281 -2.39 17.51 9.31
N ALA A 282 -1.23 17.41 9.96
CA ALA A 282 0.02 17.97 9.46
C ALA A 282 0.42 17.39 8.08
N TYR A 283 0.29 16.07 7.88
CA TYR A 283 0.56 15.42 6.59
C TYR A 283 -0.40 15.89 5.49
N PHE A 284 -1.67 16.10 5.81
CA PHE A 284 -2.62 16.66 4.86
C PHE A 284 -2.27 18.11 4.51
N ILE A 285 -2.03 18.97 5.51
CA ILE A 285 -1.66 20.38 5.31
C ILE A 285 -0.41 20.46 4.43
N SER A 286 0.64 19.71 4.77
CA SER A 286 1.89 19.76 4.01
C SER A 286 1.74 19.23 2.59
N ALA A 287 1.02 18.12 2.39
CA ALA A 287 0.75 17.61 1.05
C ALA A 287 -0.09 18.60 0.21
N PHE A 288 -1.13 19.19 0.78
CA PHE A 288 -1.98 20.14 0.08
C PHE A 288 -1.24 21.44 -0.27
N MET A 289 -0.47 22.01 0.67
CA MET A 289 0.26 23.26 0.42
C MET A 289 1.37 23.11 -0.62
N ASN A 290 1.98 21.92 -0.71
CA ASN A 290 3.05 21.64 -1.68
C ASN A 290 2.55 21.14 -3.04
N ILE A 291 1.23 21.07 -3.28
CA ILE A 291 0.70 20.83 -4.64
C ILE A 291 1.28 21.79 -5.67
N LYS A 292 1.60 23.03 -5.25
CA LYS A 292 2.25 24.04 -6.09
C LYS A 292 3.60 23.60 -6.68
N ASN A 293 4.26 22.62 -6.06
CA ASN A 293 5.51 22.04 -6.54
C ASN A 293 5.31 20.99 -7.65
N ASN A 294 4.11 20.94 -8.23
CA ASN A 294 3.71 20.13 -9.38
C ASN A 294 4.10 18.65 -9.27
N TYR A 295 3.37 17.93 -8.42
CA TYR A 295 3.56 16.51 -8.16
C TYR A 295 3.64 15.61 -9.41
N SER A 296 2.96 15.96 -10.51
CA SER A 296 3.02 15.18 -11.75
C SER A 296 4.37 15.28 -12.48
N MET A 297 5.21 16.27 -12.14
CA MET A 297 6.54 16.45 -12.73
C MET A 297 7.66 15.71 -11.96
N TRP A 298 7.32 15.00 -10.88
CA TRP A 298 8.33 14.31 -10.08
C TRP A 298 8.95 13.16 -10.87
N THR A 299 10.24 13.30 -11.18
CA THR A 299 11.02 12.23 -11.79
C THR A 299 11.39 11.16 -10.76
N LYS A 300 11.71 9.96 -11.23
CA LYS A 300 12.26 8.89 -10.39
C LYS A 300 13.43 9.37 -9.52
N LYS A 301 14.38 10.09 -10.12
CA LYS A 301 15.56 10.63 -9.43
C LYS A 301 15.14 11.56 -8.29
N PHE A 302 14.24 12.50 -8.57
CA PHE A 302 13.74 13.41 -7.55
C PHE A 302 13.04 12.65 -6.42
N PHE A 303 12.17 11.69 -6.76
CA PHE A 303 11.47 10.85 -5.81
C PHE A 303 12.42 10.09 -4.87
N MET A 304 13.49 9.51 -5.41
CA MET A 304 14.51 8.83 -4.62
C MET A 304 15.20 9.77 -3.63
N ASP A 305 15.55 10.98 -4.07
CA ASP A 305 16.21 11.97 -3.23
C ASP A 305 15.26 12.54 -2.17
N PHE A 306 13.97 12.68 -2.49
CA PHE A 306 12.92 12.97 -1.53
C PHE A 306 12.85 11.90 -0.43
N TYR A 307 12.79 10.61 -0.80
CA TYR A 307 12.78 9.50 0.16
C TYR A 307 14.03 9.47 1.06
N LYS A 308 15.23 9.71 0.50
CA LYS A 308 16.48 9.77 1.27
C LYS A 308 16.50 10.91 2.31
N ASN A 309 15.77 11.99 2.05
CA ASN A 309 15.70 13.15 2.93
C ASN A 309 14.46 13.12 3.85
N GLY A 310 13.65 12.07 3.81
CA GLY A 310 12.37 11.99 4.52
C GLY A 310 12.45 12.24 6.03
N ASN A 311 13.53 11.78 6.69
CA ASN A 311 13.79 12.05 8.11
C ASN A 311 13.97 13.54 8.46
N LYS A 312 14.25 14.40 7.47
CA LYS A 312 14.35 15.86 7.63
C LYS A 312 13.00 16.56 7.44
N LEU A 313 12.00 15.87 6.87
CA LEU A 313 10.71 16.44 6.46
C LEU A 313 9.64 16.29 7.55
N LYS A 314 9.88 16.85 8.74
CA LYS A 314 8.89 16.84 9.83
C LYS A 314 7.59 17.52 9.38
N GLY A 315 6.46 16.86 9.63
CA GLY A 315 5.15 17.27 9.14
C GLY A 315 4.77 16.69 7.78
N TYR A 316 5.62 15.84 7.18
CA TYR A 316 5.34 15.08 5.96
C TYR A 316 5.40 13.58 6.24
N SER A 317 4.75 12.79 5.39
CA SER A 317 4.95 11.33 5.37
C SER A 317 5.34 10.91 3.96
N GLU A 318 6.52 10.32 3.83
CA GLU A 318 7.08 9.84 2.57
C GLU A 318 6.17 8.79 1.94
N LYS A 319 5.66 7.87 2.77
CA LYS A 319 4.70 6.84 2.35
C LYS A 319 3.41 7.45 1.82
N VAL A 320 2.80 8.41 2.54
CA VAL A 320 1.55 9.04 2.10
C VAL A 320 1.73 9.72 0.76
N ILE A 321 2.82 10.46 0.60
CA ILE A 321 3.17 11.15 -0.65
C ILE A 321 3.36 10.15 -1.78
N ALA A 322 4.12 9.08 -1.56
CA ALA A 322 4.29 8.04 -2.55
C ALA A 322 2.95 7.42 -2.98
N CYS A 323 2.04 7.15 -2.04
CA CYS A 323 0.75 6.54 -2.35
C CYS A 323 -0.10 7.42 -3.26
N PHE A 324 -0.25 8.71 -2.95
CA PHE A 324 -1.05 9.59 -3.80
C PHE A 324 -0.35 9.90 -5.13
N LEU A 325 0.99 9.99 -5.15
CA LEU A 325 1.73 10.16 -6.41
C LEU A 325 1.51 8.99 -7.37
N GLN A 326 1.57 7.77 -6.85
CA GLN A 326 1.34 6.55 -7.63
C GLN A 326 -0.14 6.43 -8.07
N GLN A 327 -1.08 6.52 -7.13
CA GLN A 327 -2.49 6.13 -7.40
C GLN A 327 -3.44 7.30 -7.68
N GLY A 328 -3.05 8.53 -7.35
CA GLY A 328 -3.79 9.76 -7.61
C GLY A 328 -3.23 10.57 -8.77
N PHE A 329 -1.90 10.65 -8.89
CA PHE A 329 -1.23 11.37 -9.98
C PHE A 329 -0.71 10.44 -11.11
N LEU A 330 -0.92 9.12 -10.97
CA LEU A 330 -0.50 8.10 -11.95
C LEU A 330 0.99 8.21 -12.31
N ASN A 331 1.86 8.40 -11.31
CA ASN A 331 3.30 8.40 -11.55
C ASN A 331 3.84 6.96 -11.57
N PRO A 332 4.28 6.42 -12.73
CA PRO A 332 4.69 5.02 -12.85
C PRO A 332 6.03 4.73 -12.18
N GLU A 333 6.84 5.75 -11.87
CA GLU A 333 8.17 5.60 -11.28
C GLU A 333 8.19 5.82 -9.77
N VAL A 334 7.02 5.85 -9.14
CA VAL A 334 6.87 6.03 -7.69
C VAL A 334 6.34 4.75 -7.05
N ILE A 335 6.92 4.38 -5.92
CA ILE A 335 6.51 3.21 -5.13
C ILE A 335 6.44 3.55 -3.62
N PRO A 336 5.30 3.33 -2.96
CA PRO A 336 5.21 3.40 -1.51
C PRO A 336 5.99 2.26 -0.84
N ILE A 337 7.07 2.59 -0.12
CA ILE A 337 7.78 1.60 0.69
C ILE A 337 7.05 1.39 2.02
N ASP A 338 6.22 0.35 2.08
CA ASP A 338 5.68 -0.18 3.33
C ASP A 338 6.40 -1.46 3.77
N THR A 339 5.94 -2.08 4.86
CA THR A 339 6.54 -3.31 5.39
C THR A 339 6.54 -4.45 4.36
N TRP A 340 5.51 -4.57 3.52
CA TRP A 340 5.39 -5.66 2.54
C TRP A 340 6.33 -5.45 1.36
N VAL A 341 6.34 -4.24 0.80
CA VAL A 341 7.30 -3.90 -0.27
C VAL A 341 8.73 -4.03 0.24
N LYS A 342 8.99 -3.52 1.45
CA LYS A 342 10.30 -3.61 2.09
C LYS A 342 10.80 -5.05 2.20
N THR A 343 9.98 -5.89 2.81
CA THR A 343 10.38 -7.29 3.05
C THR A 343 10.41 -8.12 1.79
N PHE A 344 9.63 -7.76 0.76
CA PHE A 344 9.71 -8.42 -0.54
C PHE A 344 11.07 -8.17 -1.19
N TYR A 345 11.52 -6.91 -1.21
CA TYR A 345 12.82 -6.63 -1.81
C TYR A 345 13.98 -7.16 -0.94
N GLU A 346 13.85 -7.11 0.40
CA GLU A 346 14.90 -7.62 1.30
C GLU A 346 15.03 -9.14 1.26
N PHE A 347 13.91 -9.86 1.16
CA PHE A 347 13.90 -11.32 1.25
C PHE A 347 13.85 -11.98 -0.13
N PRO A 348 12.72 -12.07 -0.87
CA PRO A 348 12.70 -12.63 -2.22
C PRO A 348 13.75 -12.10 -3.19
N LEU A 349 13.91 -10.77 -3.28
CA LEU A 349 14.87 -10.15 -4.21
C LEU A 349 16.30 -10.09 -3.64
N GLY A 350 16.46 -10.27 -2.32
CA GLY A 350 17.76 -10.23 -1.66
C GLY A 350 18.47 -8.87 -1.77
N ILE A 351 17.73 -7.77 -1.85
CA ILE A 351 18.24 -6.40 -1.97
C ILE A 351 18.27 -5.75 -0.59
N ASN A 352 19.40 -5.17 -0.18
CA ASN A 352 19.57 -4.70 1.20
C ASN A 352 19.14 -3.24 1.43
N THR A 353 18.91 -2.47 0.37
CA THR A 353 18.64 -1.01 0.51
C THR A 353 17.58 -0.54 -0.48
N ASN A 354 16.79 0.46 -0.05
CA ASN A 354 15.83 1.14 -0.93
C ASN A 354 16.50 1.72 -2.19
N THR A 355 17.69 2.31 -2.05
CA THR A 355 18.40 2.93 -3.19
C THR A 355 18.76 1.89 -4.26
N GLN A 356 19.26 0.72 -3.84
CA GLN A 356 19.52 -0.36 -4.78
C GLN A 356 18.22 -0.80 -5.45
N PHE A 357 17.17 -1.06 -4.65
CA PHE A 357 15.88 -1.47 -5.19
C PHE A 357 15.32 -0.48 -6.23
N PHE A 358 15.38 0.82 -5.97
CA PHE A 358 14.95 1.83 -6.93
C PHE A 358 15.77 1.83 -8.22
N ASN A 359 17.08 1.57 -8.15
CA ASN A 359 17.95 1.58 -9.33
C ASN A 359 17.82 0.32 -10.19
N GLU A 360 17.55 -0.82 -9.57
CA GLU A 360 17.48 -2.13 -10.27
C GLU A 360 16.21 -2.25 -11.12
N PHE A 361 15.12 -1.57 -10.76
CA PHE A 361 13.81 -1.72 -11.42
C PHE A 361 13.29 -0.43 -12.04
N SER A 362 12.55 -0.53 -13.13
CA SER A 362 11.74 0.56 -13.73
C SER A 362 10.25 0.32 -13.48
N ASN A 363 9.39 1.30 -13.84
CA ASN A 363 7.93 1.20 -13.68
C ASN A 363 7.52 0.74 -12.28
N LEU A 364 8.17 1.33 -11.26
CA LEU A 364 8.06 0.95 -9.85
C LEU A 364 6.61 0.88 -9.34
N GLY A 365 5.71 1.70 -9.90
CA GLY A 365 4.29 1.67 -9.57
C GLY A 365 3.58 0.39 -10.02
N LYS A 366 3.90 -0.14 -11.21
CA LYS A 366 3.37 -1.42 -11.69
C LYS A 366 3.99 -2.58 -10.89
N LEU A 367 5.30 -2.51 -10.64
CA LEU A 367 6.01 -3.52 -9.84
C LEU A 367 5.45 -3.61 -8.41
N GLU A 368 5.16 -2.47 -7.78
CA GLU A 368 4.53 -2.42 -6.46
C GLU A 368 3.23 -3.21 -6.42
N ARG A 369 2.40 -3.06 -7.46
CA ARG A 369 1.10 -3.72 -7.50
C ARG A 369 1.25 -5.24 -7.43
N ILE A 370 2.25 -5.79 -8.12
CA ILE A 370 2.56 -7.22 -8.13
C ILE A 370 3.08 -7.71 -6.78
N ILE A 371 4.00 -6.96 -6.19
CA ILE A 371 4.53 -7.23 -4.84
C ILE A 371 3.40 -7.19 -3.81
N TRP A 372 2.59 -6.14 -3.84
CA TRP A 372 1.53 -5.94 -2.87
C TRP A 372 0.45 -7.02 -2.96
N LEU A 373 -0.02 -7.36 -4.17
CA LEU A 373 -1.06 -8.37 -4.35
C LEU A 373 -0.58 -9.75 -3.91
N SER A 374 0.66 -10.13 -4.21
CA SER A 374 1.21 -11.41 -3.78
C SER A 374 1.40 -11.48 -2.26
N SER A 375 1.95 -10.43 -1.63
CA SER A 375 2.09 -10.36 -0.17
C SER A 375 0.74 -10.32 0.56
N GLN A 376 -0.25 -9.56 0.08
CA GLN A 376 -1.58 -9.51 0.70
C GLN A 376 -2.34 -10.83 0.54
N SER A 377 -2.30 -11.44 -0.66
CA SER A 377 -2.98 -12.72 -0.92
C SER A 377 -2.43 -13.84 -0.04
N ASN A 378 -1.11 -13.82 0.21
CA ASN A 378 -0.50 -14.71 1.19
C ASN A 378 -1.06 -14.42 2.59
N LYS A 379 -1.07 -13.17 3.05
CA LYS A 379 -1.59 -12.78 4.38
C LYS A 379 -3.05 -13.19 4.63
N THR A 380 -3.92 -13.10 3.62
CA THR A 380 -5.34 -13.47 3.73
C THR A 380 -5.60 -14.97 3.54
N ASN A 381 -4.54 -15.79 3.48
CA ASN A 381 -4.58 -17.23 3.28
C ASN A 381 -5.37 -17.63 2.02
N MET A 382 -5.24 -16.87 0.93
CA MET A 382 -5.72 -17.34 -0.37
C MET A 382 -4.98 -18.62 -0.73
N LYS A 383 -5.73 -19.70 -0.99
CA LYS A 383 -5.20 -21.06 -1.20
C LYS A 383 -4.04 -21.08 -2.19
N THR A 384 -4.18 -20.38 -3.33
CA THR A 384 -3.16 -20.30 -4.37
C THR A 384 -1.85 -19.67 -3.89
N PHE A 385 -1.90 -18.72 -2.95
CA PHE A 385 -0.72 -18.03 -2.42
C PHE A 385 -0.21 -18.60 -1.11
N PHE A 386 -0.81 -19.70 -0.62
CA PHE A 386 -0.51 -20.20 0.71
C PHE A 386 0.93 -20.69 0.83
N ASP A 387 1.49 -21.31 -0.21
CA ASP A 387 2.81 -21.95 -0.19
C ASP A 387 3.94 -21.06 -0.74
N ILE A 388 3.76 -19.73 -0.78
CA ILE A 388 4.80 -18.80 -1.23
C ILE A 388 5.04 -17.68 -0.20
N LEU A 389 6.20 -17.03 -0.30
CA LEU A 389 6.53 -15.79 0.42
C LEU A 389 6.42 -15.85 1.96
N TRP A 390 6.54 -17.05 2.57
CA TRP A 390 6.50 -17.22 4.03
C TRP A 390 7.52 -16.37 4.78
N CYS A 391 8.66 -16.07 4.16
CA CYS A 391 9.68 -15.18 4.71
C CYS A 391 9.15 -13.77 5.06
N GLN A 392 8.03 -13.34 4.46
CA GLN A 392 7.38 -12.05 4.74
C GLN A 392 6.37 -12.11 5.88
N ARG A 393 6.09 -13.28 6.49
CA ARG A 393 5.16 -13.40 7.64
C ARG A 393 5.90 -13.26 8.97
N TYR A 394 5.14 -13.00 10.04
CA TYR A 394 5.65 -13.07 11.40
C TYR A 394 6.04 -14.52 11.76
N GLY A 395 7.18 -14.67 12.42
CA GLY A 395 7.80 -15.97 12.68
C GLY A 395 7.37 -16.63 13.97
N THR A 396 7.11 -15.84 15.01
CA THR A 396 6.58 -16.32 16.28
C THR A 396 5.45 -15.42 16.75
N ILE A 397 4.60 -15.94 17.63
CA ILE A 397 3.50 -15.18 18.18
C ILE A 397 4.06 -14.10 19.12
N GLY A 398 3.70 -12.84 18.88
CA GLY A 398 3.96 -11.74 19.81
C GLY A 398 5.33 -11.08 19.74
N ASN A 399 6.30 -11.59 18.96
CA ASN A 399 7.63 -10.94 18.85
C ASN A 399 7.67 -9.75 17.86
N GLY A 400 6.67 -9.64 16.97
CA GLY A 400 6.62 -8.59 15.95
C GLY A 400 7.74 -8.65 14.90
N GLU A 401 8.49 -9.76 14.81
CA GLU A 401 9.57 -9.95 13.85
C GLU A 401 9.13 -10.83 12.69
N LEU A 402 9.50 -10.40 11.48
CA LEU A 402 9.26 -11.17 10.26
C LEU A 402 10.32 -12.29 10.13
N ARG A 403 9.89 -13.43 9.57
CA ARG A 403 10.68 -14.67 9.46
C ARG A 403 11.99 -14.48 8.72
N GLY A 404 11.99 -13.65 7.67
CA GLY A 404 13.10 -13.54 6.75
C GLY A 404 13.35 -14.83 5.97
N ILE A 405 14.40 -14.83 5.15
CA ILE A 405 14.89 -16.05 4.51
C ILE A 405 15.52 -16.93 5.60
N ASN A 406 14.90 -18.09 5.84
CA ASN A 406 15.36 -19.08 6.80
C ASN A 406 14.99 -20.51 6.34
N PRO A 407 15.59 -21.56 6.92
CA PRO A 407 15.35 -22.94 6.51
C PRO A 407 13.87 -23.34 6.49
N ILE A 408 13.10 -22.97 7.51
CA ILE A 408 11.68 -23.34 7.64
C ILE A 408 10.82 -22.58 6.64
N ALA A 409 10.96 -21.26 6.57
CA ALA A 409 10.16 -20.41 5.68
C ALA A 409 10.37 -20.76 4.20
N CYS A 410 11.56 -21.23 3.81
CA CYS A 410 11.89 -21.50 2.42
C CYS A 410 11.68 -22.97 2.02
N TYR A 411 11.58 -23.91 2.97
CA TYR A 411 11.59 -25.35 2.69
C TYR A 411 10.48 -25.79 1.72
N SER A 412 9.25 -25.37 2.02
CA SER A 412 8.05 -25.68 1.23
C SER A 412 7.63 -24.51 0.33
N CYS A 413 8.43 -23.45 0.25
CA CYS A 413 8.13 -22.30 -0.59
C CYS A 413 8.21 -22.72 -2.07
N GLN A 414 7.15 -22.49 -2.85
CA GLN A 414 7.12 -22.89 -4.26
C GLN A 414 7.99 -21.98 -5.15
N LEU A 415 8.33 -20.77 -4.69
CA LEU A 415 9.24 -19.85 -5.40
C LEU A 415 10.73 -20.13 -5.13
N LYS A 416 11.09 -21.16 -4.37
CA LYS A 416 12.47 -21.36 -3.90
C LYS A 416 13.51 -21.54 -5.01
N ASN A 417 13.11 -22.03 -6.18
CA ASN A 417 14.01 -22.25 -7.32
C ASN A 417 14.44 -20.94 -7.98
N SER A 418 13.55 -19.96 -8.07
CA SER A 418 13.80 -18.65 -8.70
C SER A 418 14.08 -17.53 -7.69
N CYS A 419 13.92 -17.79 -6.40
CA CYS A 419 14.13 -16.81 -5.34
C CYS A 419 15.62 -16.41 -5.19
N VAL A 420 15.92 -15.15 -5.52
CA VAL A 420 17.26 -14.57 -5.40
C VAL A 420 17.78 -14.58 -3.95
N GLY A 421 16.89 -14.33 -2.98
CA GLY A 421 17.22 -14.42 -1.56
C GLY A 421 17.69 -15.81 -1.11
N VAL A 422 17.05 -16.88 -1.62
CA VAL A 422 17.45 -18.27 -1.36
C VAL A 422 18.81 -18.54 -1.99
N ALA A 423 19.01 -18.14 -3.24
CA ALA A 423 20.29 -18.31 -3.94
C ALA A 423 21.46 -17.65 -3.18
N LYS A 424 21.25 -16.46 -2.60
CA LYS A 424 22.26 -15.77 -1.77
C LYS A 424 22.59 -16.46 -0.45
N LYS A 425 21.70 -17.34 0.05
CA LYS A 425 21.88 -18.07 1.33
C LYS A 425 22.35 -19.52 1.15
N ARG A 426 22.48 -20.02 -0.08
CA ARG A 426 22.74 -21.42 -0.41
C ARG A 426 23.84 -22.11 0.42
N PHE A 427 24.95 -21.40 0.66
CA PHE A 427 26.12 -21.95 1.37
C PHE A 427 26.17 -21.62 2.87
N THR A 428 25.09 -21.10 3.44
CA THR A 428 25.05 -20.86 4.89
C THR A 428 24.84 -22.19 5.63
N ASN A 429 25.52 -22.35 6.77
CA ASN A 429 25.46 -23.60 7.55
C ASN A 429 24.22 -23.63 8.45
N VAL A 430 23.54 -24.78 8.43
CA VAL A 430 22.35 -25.11 9.20
C VAL A 430 22.65 -26.31 10.09
N LYS A 431 22.63 -26.10 11.41
CA LYS A 431 22.74 -27.18 12.39
C LYS A 431 21.38 -27.84 12.57
N LEU A 432 21.33 -29.16 12.48
CA LEU A 432 20.15 -29.96 12.73
C LEU A 432 20.19 -30.52 14.15
N LEU A 433 19.13 -30.31 14.92
CA LEU A 433 18.93 -30.93 16.23
C LEU A 433 17.60 -31.69 16.21
N ASN A 434 17.66 -33.02 16.25
CA ASN A 434 16.46 -33.85 16.32
C ASN A 434 16.07 -34.05 17.79
N ASN A 435 14.80 -33.85 18.09
CA ASN A 435 14.23 -33.69 19.43
C ASN A 435 14.79 -34.69 20.47
N SER A 436 15.49 -34.16 21.47
CA SER A 436 15.46 -34.68 22.84
C SER A 436 15.24 -33.46 23.73
N SER A 437 14.36 -33.57 24.72
CA SER A 437 13.75 -32.49 25.52
C SER A 437 14.70 -31.49 26.21
N ASN A 438 16.01 -31.70 26.13
CA ASN A 438 17.06 -30.81 26.66
C ASN A 438 17.77 -29.95 25.58
N SER A 439 17.33 -30.00 24.31
CA SER A 439 18.08 -29.38 23.19
C SER A 439 17.99 -27.85 23.12
N GLU A 440 17.05 -27.21 23.82
CA GLU A 440 16.89 -25.75 23.80
C GLU A 440 17.75 -25.02 24.84
N GLU A 441 18.18 -25.69 25.92
CA GLU A 441 18.87 -25.05 27.05
C GLU A 441 20.32 -24.59 26.73
N ASN A 442 20.91 -25.05 25.62
CA ASN A 442 22.31 -24.76 25.25
C ASN A 442 22.51 -24.17 23.84
N LEU A 443 21.45 -23.66 23.20
CA LEU A 443 21.56 -23.17 21.81
C LEU A 443 22.56 -22.02 21.64
N SER A 444 22.65 -21.12 22.64
CA SER A 444 23.61 -20.01 22.60
C SER A 444 25.05 -20.50 22.62
N ALA A 445 25.36 -21.52 23.43
CA ALA A 445 26.68 -22.14 23.50
C ALA A 445 27.06 -22.80 22.16
N ILE A 446 26.10 -23.45 21.47
CA ILE A 446 26.35 -24.02 20.14
C ILE A 446 26.81 -22.92 19.16
N PHE A 447 26.13 -21.77 19.14
CA PHE A 447 26.53 -20.64 18.31
C PHE A 447 27.87 -20.00 18.71
N GLU A 448 28.23 -20.08 19.99
CA GLU A 448 29.51 -19.58 20.50
C GLU A 448 30.68 -20.46 20.04
N TYR A 449 30.54 -21.78 20.21
CA TYR A 449 31.58 -22.75 19.82
C TYR A 449 31.68 -22.97 18.30
N ASN A 450 30.65 -22.59 17.53
CA ASN A 450 30.57 -22.84 16.09
C ASN A 450 30.16 -21.55 15.36
N PRO A 451 31.08 -20.59 15.21
CA PRO A 451 30.76 -19.27 14.68
C PRO A 451 30.31 -19.25 13.22
N GLU A 452 30.58 -20.32 12.47
CA GLU A 452 30.18 -20.54 11.08
C GLU A 452 28.70 -20.96 10.93
N ILE A 453 28.05 -21.44 12.00
CA ILE A 453 26.64 -21.80 11.98
C ILE A 453 25.80 -20.53 11.90
N THR A 454 24.97 -20.45 10.86
CA THR A 454 24.04 -19.32 10.68
C THR A 454 22.70 -19.63 11.32
N TYR A 455 22.22 -20.87 11.18
CA TYR A 455 20.92 -21.31 11.68
C TYR A 455 21.05 -22.58 12.52
N ILE A 456 20.27 -22.67 13.58
CA ILE A 456 19.98 -23.95 14.25
C ILE A 456 18.52 -24.29 14.00
N CYS A 457 18.25 -25.47 13.43
CA CYS A 457 16.91 -25.97 13.18
C CYS A 457 16.60 -27.16 14.07
N ILE A 458 15.53 -27.02 14.87
CA ILE A 458 15.02 -28.10 15.70
C ILE A 458 13.98 -28.88 14.90
N LEU A 459 14.21 -30.19 14.84
CA LEU A 459 13.41 -31.16 14.12
C LEU A 459 12.65 -32.04 15.11
N TYR A 460 11.40 -32.38 14.78
CA TYR A 460 10.59 -33.34 15.53
C TYR A 460 10.28 -34.50 14.60
N ASN A 461 10.77 -35.70 14.95
CA ASN A 461 10.72 -36.88 14.07
C ASN A 461 11.29 -36.60 12.67
N GLY A 462 12.36 -35.78 12.59
CA GLY A 462 13.00 -35.36 11.33
C GLY A 462 12.24 -34.28 10.54
N VAL A 463 11.11 -33.78 11.03
CA VAL A 463 10.35 -32.68 10.41
C VAL A 463 10.79 -31.34 11.02
N PRO A 464 11.15 -30.33 10.22
CA PRO A 464 11.50 -29.00 10.73
C PRO A 464 10.35 -28.32 11.50
N LYS A 465 10.64 -27.81 12.70
CA LYS A 465 9.63 -27.11 13.53
C LYS A 465 10.07 -25.76 14.06
N LYS A 466 11.32 -25.60 14.50
CA LYS A 466 11.83 -24.32 15.03
C LYS A 466 13.14 -23.93 14.38
N CYS A 467 13.35 -22.63 14.17
CA CYS A 467 14.58 -22.09 13.63
C CYS A 467 15.10 -20.93 14.48
N TYR A 468 16.37 -21.01 14.85
CA TYR A 468 17.07 -20.03 15.66
C TYR A 468 18.22 -19.42 14.89
N VAL A 469 18.55 -18.16 15.22
CA VAL A 469 19.74 -17.44 14.76
C VAL A 469 20.46 -16.80 15.93
N ARG A 470 21.74 -16.50 15.76
CA ARG A 470 22.50 -15.71 16.74
C ARG A 470 22.17 -14.22 16.60
N LYS A 471 21.58 -13.60 17.63
CA LYS A 471 21.46 -12.14 17.76
C LYS A 471 22.11 -11.68 19.05
N LYS A 472 23.05 -10.74 18.96
CA LYS A 472 23.78 -10.18 20.12
C LYS A 472 24.36 -11.27 21.04
N GLY A 473 24.88 -12.35 20.44
CA GLY A 473 25.47 -13.49 21.17
C GLY A 473 24.47 -14.53 21.70
N ILE A 474 23.15 -14.31 21.55
CA ILE A 474 22.12 -15.19 22.12
C ILE A 474 21.37 -15.90 20.99
N ALA A 475 21.05 -17.18 21.19
CA ALA A 475 20.14 -17.91 20.32
C ALA A 475 18.74 -17.31 20.39
N THR A 476 18.26 -16.79 19.27
CA THR A 476 16.95 -16.15 19.16
C THR A 476 16.07 -16.95 18.20
N LEU A 477 14.91 -17.39 18.67
CA LEU A 477 13.89 -18.04 17.85
C LEU A 477 13.34 -17.03 16.83
N ILE A 478 13.42 -17.35 15.55
CA ILE A 478 12.94 -16.48 14.46
C ILE A 478 11.81 -17.09 13.64
N ASP A 479 11.59 -18.40 13.72
CA ASP A 479 10.47 -19.07 13.07
C ASP A 479 10.07 -20.30 13.88
N GLU A 480 8.77 -20.42 14.15
CA GLU A 480 8.15 -21.59 14.75
C GLU A 480 6.94 -22.00 13.92
N PHE A 481 6.94 -23.28 13.52
CA PHE A 481 5.96 -23.79 12.60
C PHE A 481 4.76 -24.44 13.30
N SER A 482 3.54 -23.95 13.01
CA SER A 482 2.28 -24.37 13.67
C SER A 482 1.61 -25.63 13.10
N GLY A 483 2.30 -26.42 12.26
CA GLY A 483 1.82 -27.74 11.80
C GLY A 483 0.98 -27.77 10.52
N TYR A 484 0.53 -26.63 9.97
CA TYR A 484 -0.38 -26.58 8.81
C TYR A 484 0.22 -26.89 7.42
N ILE A 485 1.53 -27.06 7.27
CA ILE A 485 2.26 -27.20 5.98
C ILE A 485 3.26 -28.35 6.07
N LEU A 486 4.05 -28.37 7.14
CA LEU A 486 5.06 -29.40 7.37
C LEU A 486 4.46 -30.57 8.14
N THR A 487 4.18 -31.64 7.40
CA THR A 487 3.69 -32.93 7.89
C THR A 487 4.83 -33.95 7.95
N ALA A 488 4.53 -35.20 8.31
CA ALA A 488 5.50 -36.29 8.24
C ALA A 488 6.07 -36.51 6.83
N GLN A 489 5.36 -36.10 5.78
CA GLN A 489 5.84 -36.15 4.38
C GLN A 489 6.99 -35.16 4.13
N ASN A 490 7.16 -34.16 4.99
CA ASN A 490 8.22 -33.16 4.93
C ASN A 490 9.43 -33.54 5.80
N LYS A 491 9.57 -34.81 6.18
CA LYS A 491 10.74 -35.32 6.89
C LYS A 491 11.98 -35.17 6.01
N LEU A 492 13.06 -34.64 6.57
CA LEU A 492 14.37 -34.65 5.91
C LEU A 492 14.85 -36.09 5.71
N SER A 493 15.60 -36.35 4.64
CA SER A 493 16.17 -37.68 4.41
C SER A 493 17.11 -38.09 5.55
N ASP A 494 17.17 -39.38 5.85
CA ASP A 494 17.98 -39.89 6.95
C ASP A 494 19.48 -39.58 6.74
N ASP A 495 19.95 -39.59 5.49
CA ASP A 495 21.32 -39.17 5.13
C ASP A 495 21.66 -37.74 5.58
N LEU A 496 20.73 -36.80 5.42
CA LEU A 496 20.93 -35.42 5.86
C LEU A 496 20.84 -35.29 7.37
N LEU A 497 19.95 -36.05 8.02
CA LEU A 497 19.86 -36.09 9.47
C LEU A 497 21.17 -36.58 10.11
N HIS A 498 21.85 -37.55 9.49
CA HIS A 498 23.13 -38.08 9.98
C HIS A 498 24.30 -37.09 9.88
N LYS A 499 24.29 -36.14 8.94
CA LYS A 499 25.36 -35.14 8.79
C LYS A 499 25.43 -34.17 9.98
N GLY A 500 24.32 -33.94 10.68
CA GLY A 500 24.22 -33.05 11.84
C GLY A 500 24.35 -31.55 11.53
N THR A 501 25.25 -31.15 10.62
CA THR A 501 25.32 -29.80 10.03
C THR A 501 25.27 -29.95 8.51
N ILE A 502 24.37 -29.21 7.87
CA ILE A 502 24.21 -29.20 6.41
C ILE A 502 24.19 -27.78 5.87
N THR A 503 24.33 -27.63 4.56
CA THR A 503 24.12 -26.34 3.90
C THR A 503 22.63 -25.99 3.80
N PHE A 504 22.34 -24.70 3.67
CA PHE A 504 20.98 -24.21 3.42
C PHE A 504 20.40 -24.79 2.14
N GLU A 505 21.20 -24.92 1.09
CA GLU A 505 20.81 -25.55 -0.17
C GLU A 505 20.40 -27.01 0.03
N GLU A 506 21.25 -27.82 0.67
CA GLU A 506 20.91 -29.21 1.02
C GLU A 506 19.61 -29.26 1.83
N PHE A 507 19.41 -28.35 2.79
CA PHE A 507 18.18 -28.30 3.58
C PHE A 507 16.96 -28.06 2.69
N ILE A 508 16.96 -26.99 1.90
CA ILE A 508 15.78 -26.49 1.17
C ILE A 508 15.41 -27.37 -0.02
N PHE A 509 16.39 -27.98 -0.68
CA PHE A 509 16.19 -28.80 -1.88
C PHE A 509 16.18 -30.30 -1.59
N SER A 510 16.22 -30.71 -0.32
CA SER A 510 16.17 -32.13 0.11
C SER A 510 14.87 -32.89 -0.16
N LYS A 511 13.86 -32.31 -0.82
CA LYS A 511 12.57 -33.00 -0.99
C LYS A 511 12.75 -34.31 -1.74
N ASN A 512 12.23 -35.38 -1.14
CA ASN A 512 12.22 -36.75 -1.66
C ASN A 512 11.63 -36.81 -3.08
N LYS A 513 12.30 -37.55 -3.96
CA LYS A 513 11.85 -37.94 -5.32
C LYS A 513 10.58 -38.80 -5.36
N ASN A 514 9.79 -38.85 -4.29
CA ASN A 514 8.60 -39.66 -4.24
C ASN A 514 7.39 -38.78 -4.56
N HIS A 515 7.17 -38.52 -5.85
CA HIS A 515 5.88 -38.28 -6.52
C HIS A 515 6.16 -37.89 -7.98
N GLU A 516 6.48 -38.91 -8.79
CA GLU A 516 5.95 -39.00 -10.16
C GLU A 516 4.50 -39.51 -10.10
#